data_AF-A0A9X1KE78-F1
#
_entry.id   AF-A0A9X1KE78-F1
#
_cell.length_a   1.000
_cell.length_b   1.000
_cell.length_c   1.000
_cell.angle_alpha   90.00
_cell.angle_beta   90.00
_cell.angle_gamma   90.00
#
_symmetry.space_group_name_H-M   'P 1'
#
loop_
_entity.id
_entity.type
_entity.pdbx_description
1 polymer ?
#
loop_
_entity_poly.entity_id
_entity_poly.type
_entity_poly.pdbx_seq_one_letter_code
_entity_poly.pdbx_strand_id
1 'polypeptide(L)' 'MAIRPASAEIFGGTLKASQISQRLNREELIDFAQNLLLLTYEYSPKDLANIIDNYLAQLPGGEDWFE' A
#
# COMPACT_ATOMS: atom_id res chain seq x y z
N MET A 1 0.53 10.19 -5.01
CA MET A 1 -0.69 10.39 -4.22
C MET A 1 -1.50 9.10 -4.21
N ALA A 2 -0.96 7.96 -3.74
CA ALA A 2 -1.73 6.70 -3.77
C ALA A 2 -2.41 6.35 -2.44
N ILE A 3 -1.68 5.96 -1.39
CA ILE A 3 -2.37 5.30 -0.25
C ILE A 3 -3.05 6.30 0.69
N ARG A 4 -2.44 7.46 1.03
CA ARG A 4 -3.04 8.40 2.00
C ARG A 4 -4.32 9.09 1.48
N PRO A 5 -4.39 9.59 0.24
CA PRO A 5 -5.62 10.16 -0.33
C PRO A 5 -6.70 9.10 -0.51
N ALA A 6 -6.35 7.91 -1.04
CA ALA A 6 -7.32 6.82 -1.18
C ALA A 6 -7.87 6.35 0.18
N SER A 7 -7.02 6.28 1.21
CA SER A 7 -7.45 5.98 2.58
C SER A 7 -8.39 7.06 3.11
N ALA A 8 -8.11 8.33 2.83
CA ALA A 8 -8.95 9.46 3.21
C ALA A 8 -10.26 9.53 2.41
N GLU A 9 -10.28 9.14 1.14
CA GLU A 9 -11.47 9.04 0.29
C GLU A 9 -12.38 7.89 0.72
N ILE A 10 -11.80 6.76 1.14
CA ILE A 10 -12.53 5.64 1.75
C ILE A 10 -13.11 6.08 3.10
N PHE A 11 -12.29 6.70 3.95
CA PHE A 11 -12.70 7.19 5.25
C PHE A 11 -13.75 8.32 5.16
N GLY A 12 -13.65 9.16 4.13
CA GLY A 12 -14.58 10.25 3.79
C GLY A 12 -15.81 9.81 3.00
N GLY A 13 -15.94 8.52 2.65
CA GLY A 13 -17.11 7.97 1.95
C GLY A 13 -17.20 8.29 0.45
N THR A 14 -16.14 8.80 -0.16
CA THR A 14 -16.07 9.19 -1.58
C THR A 14 -16.03 7.97 -2.52
N LEU A 15 -15.49 6.84 -2.07
CA LEU A 15 -15.46 5.57 -2.81
C LEU A 15 -16.14 4.46 -2.01
N LYS A 16 -17.12 3.77 -2.62
CA LYS A 16 -17.75 2.58 -2.00
C LYS A 16 -16.87 1.35 -2.17
N ALA A 17 -16.91 0.44 -1.19
CA ALA A 17 -16.17 -0.82 -1.23
C ALA A 17 -16.36 -1.61 -2.55
N SER A 18 -17.58 -1.62 -3.10
CA SER A 18 -17.88 -2.29 -4.38
C SER A 18 -17.18 -1.66 -5.59
N GLN A 19 -16.95 -0.35 -5.60
CA GLN A 19 -16.23 0.34 -6.67
C GLN A 19 -14.72 0.07 -6.58
N ILE A 20 -14.20 -0.12 -5.37
CA ILE A 20 -12.80 -0.46 -5.12
C ILE A 20 -12.53 -1.90 -5.55
N SER A 21 -13.39 -2.84 -5.17
CA SER A 21 -13.27 -4.24 -5.57
C SER A 21 -13.31 -4.47 -7.09
N GLN A 22 -13.84 -3.52 -7.87
CA GLN A 22 -13.84 -3.57 -9.33
C GLN A 22 -12.55 -3.04 -9.96
N ARG A 23 -11.79 -2.22 -9.23
CA ARG A 23 -10.55 -1.58 -9.71
C ARG A 23 -9.30 -2.28 -9.18
N LEU A 24 -9.44 -2.99 -8.06
CA LEU A 24 -8.37 -3.64 -7.35
C LEU A 24 -8.25 -5.11 -7.78
N ASN A 25 -7.05 -5.52 -8.16
CA ASN A 25 -6.72 -6.94 -8.28
C ASN A 25 -6.50 -7.55 -6.88
N ARG A 26 -7.37 -8.49 -6.50
CA ARG A 26 -7.32 -9.12 -5.16
C ARG A 26 -6.10 -10.00 -4.96
N GLU A 27 -5.64 -10.69 -6.00
CA GLU A 27 -4.47 -11.57 -5.91
C GLU A 27 -3.21 -10.73 -5.67
N GLU A 28 -3.05 -9.67 -6.46
CA GLU A 28 -1.96 -8.71 -6.33
C GLU A 28 -1.93 -8.02 -4.96
N LEU A 29 -3.10 -7.64 -4.41
CA LEU A 29 -3.18 -7.09 -3.06
C LEU A 29 -2.69 -8.09 -1.99
N ILE A 30 -3.07 -9.36 -2.14
CA ILE A 30 -2.64 -10.41 -1.20
C ILE A 30 -1.13 -10.61 -1.28
N ASP A 31 -0.56 -10.62 -2.49
CA ASP A 31 0.88 -10.74 -2.68
C ASP A 31 1.63 -9.56 -2.05
N PHE A 32 1.12 -8.33 -2.22
CA PHE A 32 1.71 -7.16 -1.56
C PHE A 32 1.65 -7.26 -0.04
N ALA A 33 0.54 -7.73 0.52
CA ALA A 33 0.40 -7.91 1.96
C ALA A 33 1.33 -9.00 2.50
N GLN A 34 1.50 -10.10 1.77
CA GLN A 34 2.44 -11.17 2.13
C GLN A 34 3.89 -10.68 2.10
N ASN A 35 4.29 -9.92 1.08
CA ASN A 35 5.62 -9.31 1.02
C ASN A 35 5.86 -8.35 2.19
N LEU A 36 4.90 -7.46 2.49
CA LEU A 36 5.00 -6.58 3.65
C LEU A 36 5.16 -7.36 4.97
N LEU A 37 4.45 -8.49 5.13
CA LEU A 37 4.59 -9.36 6.28
C LEU A 37 5.97 -10.02 6.34
N LEU A 38 6.49 -10.52 5.21
CA LEU A 38 7.83 -11.10 5.12
C LEU A 38 8.91 -10.11 5.56
N LEU A 39 8.81 -8.84 5.18
CA LEU A 39 9.75 -7.80 5.62
C LEU A 39 9.83 -7.70 7.16
N THR A 40 8.73 -7.94 7.88
CA THR A 40 8.73 -7.91 9.36
C THR A 40 9.51 -9.07 10.00
N TYR A 41 9.70 -10.17 9.27
CA TYR A 41 10.51 -11.30 9.71
C TYR A 41 11.98 -11.18 9.27
N GLU A 42 12.23 -10.49 8.16
CA GLU A 42 13.57 -10.35 7.57
C GLU A 42 14.38 -9.18 8.13
N TYR A 43 13.72 -8.07 8.49
CA TYR A 43 14.39 -6.84 8.88
C TYR A 43 14.19 -6.50 10.36
N SER A 44 15.21 -5.87 10.93
CA SER A 44 15.14 -5.38 12.31
C SER A 44 14.14 -4.23 12.42
N PRO A 45 13.51 -4.00 13.59
CA PRO A 45 12.60 -2.86 13.77
C PRO A 45 13.23 -1.49 13.48
N LYS A 46 14.56 -1.36 13.56
CA LYS A 46 15.28 -0.11 13.27
C LYS A 46 15.34 0.19 11.78
N ASP A 47 15.42 -0.85 10.95
CA ASP A 47 15.57 -0.72 9.49
C ASP A 47 14.23 -0.87 8.76
N LEU A 48 13.27 -1.55 9.41
CA LEU A 48 11.98 -1.92 8.84
C LEU A 48 11.20 -0.74 8.25
N ALA A 49 11.18 0.41 8.93
CA ALA A 49 10.45 1.58 8.46
C ALA A 49 10.92 2.04 7.07
N ASN A 50 12.24 2.19 6.89
CA ASN A 50 12.82 2.63 5.63
C ASN A 50 12.63 1.58 4.51
N ILE A 51 12.69 0.30 4.85
CA ILE A 51 12.46 -0.79 3.89
C ILE A 51 11.00 -0.82 3.43
N ILE A 52 10.04 -0.64 4.35
CA ILE A 52 8.61 -0.54 4.03
C ILE A 52 8.37 0.69 3.15
N ASP A 53 8.94 1.85 3.47
CA ASP A 53 8.78 3.07 2.67
C ASP A 53 9.28 2.86 1.23
N ASN A 54 10.46 2.25 1.06
CA ASN A 54 11.00 1.91 -0.25
C ASN A 54 10.13 0.91 -1.01
N TYR A 55 9.59 -0.11 -0.33
CA TYR A 55 8.70 -1.09 -0.94
C TYR A 55 7.40 -0.45 -1.42
N LEU A 56 6.75 0.37 -0.58
CA LEU A 56 5.50 1.05 -0.92
C LEU A 56 5.67 2.05 -2.07
N ALA A 57 6.81 2.72 -2.14
CA ALA A 57 7.19 3.60 -3.23
C ALA A 57 7.30 2.90 -4.59
N GLN A 58 7.60 1.60 -4.61
CA GLN A 58 7.69 0.80 -5.83
C GLN A 58 6.34 0.26 -6.32
N LEU A 59 5.29 0.39 -5.49
CA LEU A 59 3.94 -0.02 -5.90
C LEU A 59 3.35 0.97 -6.91
N PRO A 60 2.39 0.55 -7.74
CA PRO A 60 1.71 1.44 -8.68
C PRO A 60 1.17 2.71 -7.98
N GLY A 61 1.61 3.89 -8.43
CA GLY A 61 1.28 5.19 -7.84
C GLY A 61 2.13 5.61 -6.63
N GLY A 62 3.16 4.83 -6.30
CA GLY A 62 4.16 5.14 -5.27
C GLY A 62 5.19 6.20 -5.72
N GLU A 63 5.41 6.37 -7.03
CA GLU A 63 6.28 7.42 -7.59
C GLU A 63 5.82 8.82 -7.13
N ASP A 64 4.50 9.04 -7.16
CA ASP A 64 3.85 10.26 -6.72
C ASP A 64 3.89 10.48 -5.17
N TRP A 65 4.66 9.71 -4.40
CA TRP A 65 4.88 9.94 -2.96
C TRP A 65 6.12 10.76 -2.64
N PHE A 66 7.05 10.85 -3.58
CA PHE A 66 8.27 11.65 -3.43
C PHE A 66 8.15 13.05 -4.06
N GLU A 67 7.02 13.37 -4.70
CA GLU A 67 6.67 14.71 -5.19
C GLU A 67 5.91 15.57 -4.16
#